data_AF-A0A208Y7P5-F1
#
_entry.id   AF-A0A208Y7P5-F1
#
_cell.length_a   1.000
_cell.length_b   1.000
_cell.length_c   1.000
_cell.angle_alpha   90.00
_cell.angle_beta   90.00
_cell.angle_gamma   90.00
#
_symmetry.space_group_name_H-M   'P 1'
#
loop_
_entity.id
_entity.type
_entity.pdbx_description
1 polymer ?
#
loop_
_entity_poly.entity_id
_entity_poly.type
_entity_poly.pdbx_seq_one_letter_code
_entity_poly.pdbx_strand_id
1 'polypeptide(L)'
;MGGKPRTRRRRRRPPHEAHLPQADFATWLEDNLPDIAAVPGMPSGADILQMALGFEANAEKRLRSKINLQNGGVQFEFVEDEDKDTRTKMQVFERFTLGLPVFDGSSNAYPLEARLKYREREGKVTFWYELIRPDRVFKSAVTDELTRIKEITGFPVISGKP
;
A
#
# COMPACT_ATOMS: atom_id res chain seq x y z
N MET A 1 16.72 -36.89 12.59
CA MET A 1 16.89 -35.84 11.57
C MET A 1 15.53 -35.23 11.27
N GLY A 2 15.17 -34.13 11.93
CA GLY A 2 13.88 -33.45 11.74
C GLY A 2 13.93 -32.48 10.57
N GLY A 3 13.24 -32.81 9.48
CA GLY A 3 13.08 -31.91 8.33
C GLY A 3 12.22 -30.71 8.69
N LYS A 4 12.78 -29.50 8.58
CA LYS A 4 12.00 -28.25 8.71
C LYS A 4 10.91 -28.21 7.63
N PRO A 5 9.67 -27.83 7.97
CA PRO A 5 8.62 -27.69 6.97
C PRO A 5 8.92 -26.49 6.07
N ARG A 6 8.93 -26.73 4.76
CA ARG A 6 9.01 -25.66 3.75
C ARG A 6 7.73 -24.83 3.83
N THR A 7 7.85 -23.59 4.30
CA THR A 7 6.78 -22.60 4.26
C THR A 7 6.44 -22.28 2.81
N ARG A 8 5.38 -22.91 2.28
CA ARG A 8 4.70 -22.43 1.07
C ARG A 8 4.08 -21.08 1.39
N ARG A 9 4.79 -19.98 1.13
CA ARG A 9 4.18 -18.65 1.05
C ARG A 9 3.15 -18.71 -0.08
N ARG A 10 1.88 -18.88 0.26
CA ARG A 10 0.78 -18.69 -0.68
C ARG A 10 0.84 -17.22 -1.11
N ARG A 11 1.47 -16.93 -2.25
CA ARG A 11 1.41 -15.61 -2.87
C ARG A 11 -0.06 -15.36 -3.22
N ARG A 12 -0.81 -14.70 -2.33
CA ARG A 12 -2.16 -14.20 -2.62
C ARG A 12 -2.03 -13.19 -3.77
N ARG A 13 -2.99 -13.22 -4.70
CA ARG A 13 -3.05 -12.32 -5.87
C ARG A 13 -2.99 -10.86 -5.39
N PRO A 14 -2.20 -9.97 -6.00
CA PRO A 14 -2.08 -8.59 -5.51
C PRO A 14 -3.45 -7.88 -5.61
N PRO A 15 -3.99 -7.35 -4.50
CA PRO A 15 -5.38 -6.89 -4.39
C PRO A 15 -5.64 -5.50 -5.02
N HIS A 16 -4.86 -5.09 -6.01
CA HIS A 16 -4.98 -3.78 -6.65
C HIS A 16 -6.34 -3.54 -7.38
N GLU A 17 -7.21 -4.55 -7.45
CA GLU A 17 -8.60 -4.41 -7.89
C GLU A 17 -9.58 -5.18 -6.99
N ALA A 18 -9.09 -5.86 -5.95
CA ALA A 18 -9.92 -6.66 -5.06
C ALA A 18 -10.38 -5.79 -3.89
N HIS A 19 -11.70 -5.71 -3.73
CA HIS A 19 -12.34 -5.07 -2.58
C HIS A 19 -12.16 -5.93 -1.33
N LEU A 20 -11.33 -5.46 -0.41
CA LEU A 20 -11.02 -6.13 0.85
C LEU A 20 -11.83 -5.53 2.00
N PRO A 21 -12.60 -6.33 2.75
CA PRO A 21 -13.09 -5.91 4.05
C PRO A 21 -11.95 -5.40 4.94
N GLN A 22 -12.26 -4.50 5.87
CA GLN A 22 -11.24 -3.87 6.73
C GLN A 22 -10.30 -4.89 7.40
N ALA A 23 -10.83 -5.97 8.00
CA ALA A 23 -10.01 -6.99 8.65
C ALA A 23 -9.04 -7.68 7.67
N ASP A 24 -9.52 -8.04 6.47
CA ASP A 24 -8.68 -8.65 5.44
C ASP A 24 -7.60 -7.69 4.93
N PHE A 25 -7.92 -6.39 4.85
CA PHE A 25 -6.95 -5.38 4.46
C PHE A 25 -5.87 -5.18 5.53
N ALA A 26 -6.24 -5.16 6.82
CA ALA A 26 -5.29 -5.10 7.92
C ALA A 26 -4.35 -6.32 7.92
N THR A 27 -4.88 -7.53 7.79
CA THR A 27 -4.07 -8.75 7.66
C THR A 27 -3.16 -8.70 6.43
N TRP A 28 -3.65 -8.19 5.30
CA TRP A 28 -2.81 -8.03 4.11
C TRP A 28 -1.66 -7.05 4.35
N LEU A 29 -1.90 -5.92 5.01
CA LEU A 29 -0.84 -4.98 5.38
C LEU A 29 0.19 -5.61 6.31
N GLU A 30 -0.24 -6.39 7.30
CA GLU A 30 0.66 -7.10 8.21
C GLU A 30 1.56 -8.10 7.48
N ASP A 31 0.97 -8.89 6.58
CA ASP A 31 1.69 -9.89 5.79
C ASP A 31 2.68 -9.27 4.79
N ASN A 32 2.42 -8.05 4.33
CA ASN A 32 3.16 -7.37 3.27
C ASN A 32 3.86 -6.09 3.75
N LEU A 33 3.97 -5.88 5.06
CA LEU A 33 4.64 -4.73 5.68
C LEU A 33 6.05 -4.47 5.11
N PRO A 34 6.91 -5.50 4.89
CA PRO A 34 8.23 -5.31 4.28
C PRO A 34 8.19 -4.78 2.84
N ASP A 35 7.07 -4.99 2.14
CA ASP A 35 6.87 -4.59 0.75
C ASP A 35 6.27 -3.17 0.64
N ILE A 36 5.99 -2.51 1.77
CA ILE A 36 5.56 -1.11 1.82
C ILE A 36 6.80 -0.24 2.02
N ALA A 37 7.16 0.52 0.98
CA ALA A 37 8.35 1.35 0.97
C ALA A 37 8.16 2.62 1.81
N ALA A 38 9.11 2.87 2.71
CA ALA A 38 9.21 4.14 3.42
C ALA A 38 9.83 5.20 2.47
N VAL A 39 9.00 6.12 1.98
CA VAL A 39 9.42 7.24 1.13
C VAL A 39 9.14 8.56 1.85
N PRO A 40 10.08 9.52 1.89
CA PRO A 40 9.84 10.83 2.51
C PRO A 40 8.58 11.50 1.96
N GLY A 41 7.70 11.94 2.86
CA GLY A 41 6.42 12.57 2.50
C GLY A 41 5.28 11.59 2.17
N MET A 42 5.50 10.28 2.31
CA MET A 42 4.47 9.24 2.20
C MET A 42 4.31 8.52 3.56
N PRO A 43 3.11 7.99 3.87
CA PRO A 43 2.90 7.19 5.08
C PRO A 43 3.71 5.89 5.04
N SER A 44 4.16 5.44 6.21
CA SER A 44 4.77 4.12 6.38
C SER A 44 3.71 3.01 6.37
N GLY A 45 4.15 1.76 6.22
CA GLY A 45 3.26 0.61 6.37
C GLY A 45 2.56 0.56 7.73
N ALA A 46 3.24 0.97 8.80
CA ALA A 46 2.66 1.07 10.14
C ALA A 46 1.55 2.13 10.21
N ASP A 47 1.74 3.29 9.56
CA ASP A 47 0.72 4.35 9.53
C ASP A 47 -0.55 3.90 8.79
N ILE A 48 -0.39 3.20 7.67
CA ILE A 48 -1.52 2.65 6.90
C ILE A 48 -2.25 1.56 7.70
N LEU A 49 -1.50 0.70 8.41
CA LEU A 49 -2.09 -0.33 9.28
C LEU A 49 -2.87 0.28 10.44
N GLN A 50 -2.29 1.28 11.12
CA GLN A 50 -2.96 1.99 12.20
C GLN A 50 -4.25 2.67 11.71
N MET A 51 -4.22 3.28 10.52
CA MET A 51 -5.42 3.83 9.91
C MET A 51 -6.47 2.73 9.66
N ALA A 52 -6.09 1.58 9.10
CA ALA A 52 -7.02 0.48 8.83
C ALA A 52 -7.68 -0.05 10.12
N LEU A 53 -6.92 -0.19 11.21
CA LEU A 53 -7.43 -0.58 12.53
C LEU A 53 -8.30 0.53 13.17
N GLY A 54 -7.96 1.79 12.94
CA GLY A 54 -8.73 2.94 13.41
C GLY A 54 -10.17 2.95 12.89
N PHE A 55 -10.43 2.46 11.67
CA PHE A 55 -11.79 2.38 11.15
C PHE A 55 -12.66 1.38 11.93
N GLU A 56 -12.10 0.26 12.38
CA GLU A 56 -12.79 -0.72 13.21
C GLU A 56 -13.10 -0.15 14.59
N ALA A 57 -12.11 0.48 15.24
CA ALA A 57 -12.25 1.10 16.55
C ALA A 57 -13.28 2.25 16.59
N ASN A 58 -13.62 2.83 15.43
CA ASN A 58 -14.57 3.93 15.33
C ASN A 58 -15.87 3.54 14.59
N ALA A 59 -16.11 2.24 14.32
CA ALA A 59 -17.26 1.79 13.54
C ALA A 59 -18.62 2.13 14.19
N GLU A 60 -18.68 2.17 15.52
CA GLU A 60 -19.88 2.51 16.30
C GLU A 60 -20.00 4.02 16.59
N LYS A 61 -18.94 4.80 16.33
CA LYS A 61 -18.89 6.23 16.66
C LYS A 61 -19.52 7.06 15.55
N ARG A 62 -20.18 8.17 15.94
CA ARG A 62 -20.79 9.10 14.98
C ARG A 62 -19.70 10.00 14.37
N LEU A 63 -19.59 9.95 13.04
CA LEU A 63 -18.72 10.88 12.30
C LEU A 63 -19.28 12.30 12.41
N ARG A 64 -18.48 13.22 12.95
CA ARG A 64 -18.85 14.63 13.14
C ARG A 64 -18.37 15.51 12.00
N SER A 65 -17.12 15.31 11.56
CA SER A 65 -16.53 16.14 10.50
C SER A 65 -15.50 15.38 9.67
N LYS A 66 -15.36 15.80 8.41
CA LYS A 66 -14.34 15.35 7.46
C LYS A 66 -13.61 16.58 6.93
N ILE A 67 -12.29 16.61 7.09
CA ILE A 67 -11.44 17.73 6.68
C ILE A 67 -10.36 17.21 5.73
N ASN A 68 -10.25 17.80 4.54
CA ASN A 68 -9.12 17.53 3.64
C ASN A 68 -7.92 18.35 4.12
N LEU A 69 -6.80 17.69 4.34
CA LEU A 69 -5.54 18.30 4.77
C LEU A 69 -4.79 18.83 3.55
N GLN A 70 -4.02 19.91 3.74
CA GLN A 70 -3.20 20.48 2.66
C GLN A 70 -2.12 19.51 2.15
N ASN A 71 -1.77 18.48 2.92
CA ASN A 71 -0.81 17.44 2.55
C ASN A 71 -1.44 16.28 1.74
N GLY A 72 -2.70 16.39 1.31
CA GLY A 72 -3.39 15.33 0.56
C GLY A 72 -3.83 14.15 1.42
N GLY A 73 -3.86 14.31 2.75
CA GLY A 73 -4.56 13.41 3.66
C GLY A 73 -5.98 13.88 3.96
N VAL A 74 -6.77 13.03 4.60
CA VAL A 74 -8.10 13.36 5.10
C VAL A 74 -8.14 13.09 6.58
N GLN A 75 -8.68 14.00 7.38
CA GLN A 75 -8.89 13.77 8.81
C GLN A 75 -10.37 13.63 9.11
N PHE A 76 -10.72 12.60 9.88
CA PHE A 76 -12.04 12.40 10.45
C PHE A 76 -12.05 12.73 11.93
N GLU A 77 -13.14 13.35 12.38
CA GLU A 77 -13.44 13.56 13.80
C GLU A 77 -14.70 12.79 14.16
N PHE A 78 -14.60 11.93 15.16
CA PHE A 78 -15.69 11.09 15.68
C PHE A 78 -16.01 11.46 17.12
N VAL A 79 -17.26 11.28 17.52
CA VAL A 79 -17.75 11.44 18.90
C VAL A 79 -18.52 10.19 19.33
N GLU A 80 -18.43 9.84 20.62
CA GLU A 80 -19.14 8.67 21.19
C GLU A 80 -20.60 8.97 21.54
N ASP A 81 -20.91 10.18 21.98
CA ASP A 81 -22.26 10.69 22.27
C ASP A 81 -22.31 12.18 21.90
N GLU A 82 -23.45 12.69 21.43
CA GLU A 82 -23.59 14.13 21.11
C GLU A 82 -23.42 15.02 22.36
N ASP A 83 -23.67 14.48 23.55
CA ASP A 83 -23.52 15.18 24.85
C ASP A 83 -22.11 15.08 25.45
N LYS A 84 -21.23 14.26 24.88
CA LYS A 84 -19.85 14.07 25.39
C LYS A 84 -18.87 14.89 24.54
N ASP A 85 -18.01 15.69 25.18
CA ASP A 85 -16.99 16.49 24.48
C ASP A 85 -15.74 15.68 24.08
N THR A 86 -15.76 14.35 24.25
CA THR A 86 -14.64 13.48 23.87
C THR A 86 -14.62 13.29 22.35
N ARG A 87 -13.64 13.89 21.69
CA ARG A 87 -13.44 13.81 20.24
C ARG A 87 -12.27 12.89 19.91
N THR A 88 -12.52 11.88 19.10
CA THR A 88 -11.47 11.02 18.53
C THR A 88 -11.15 11.49 17.12
N LYS A 89 -9.87 11.71 16.80
CA LYS A 89 -9.43 12.07 15.46
C LYS A 89 -8.73 10.88 14.80
N MET A 90 -9.04 10.64 13.53
CA MET A 90 -8.38 9.62 12.71
C MET A 90 -7.89 10.25 11.41
N GLN A 91 -6.63 10.02 11.07
CA GLN A 91 -6.07 10.42 9.79
C GLN A 91 -6.22 9.27 8.79
N VAL A 92 -6.66 9.61 7.59
CA VAL A 92 -6.86 8.72 6.45
C VAL A 92 -5.92 9.16 5.34
N PHE A 93 -5.13 8.21 4.85
CA PHE A 93 -4.17 8.43 3.79
C PHE A 93 -4.77 8.08 2.43
N GLU A 94 -4.46 8.87 1.41
CA GLU A 94 -4.95 8.65 0.05
C GLU A 94 -3.96 7.86 -0.82
N ARG A 95 -2.69 7.78 -0.40
CA ARG A 95 -1.62 7.12 -1.14
C ARG A 95 -0.62 6.49 -0.20
N PHE A 96 0.04 5.45 -0.69
CA PHE A 96 1.20 4.81 -0.08
C PHE A 96 2.11 4.28 -1.18
N THR A 97 3.32 3.85 -0.83
CA THR A 97 4.30 3.35 -1.80
C THR A 97 4.62 1.90 -1.54
N LEU A 98 4.55 1.09 -2.60
CA LEU A 98 5.04 -0.28 -2.60
C LEU A 98 6.51 -0.30 -3.04
N GLY A 99 7.34 -1.13 -2.42
CA GLY A 99 8.72 -1.37 -2.81
C GLY A 99 8.88 -2.81 -3.28
N LEU A 100 8.69 -3.05 -4.58
CA LEU A 100 8.65 -4.42 -5.11
C LEU A 100 9.72 -4.63 -6.19
N PRO A 101 10.38 -5.80 -6.23
CA PRO A 101 11.24 -6.15 -7.35
C PRO A 101 10.39 -6.40 -8.60
N VAL A 102 10.83 -5.85 -9.74
CA VAL A 102 10.14 -6.02 -11.03
C VAL A 102 10.50 -7.35 -11.69
N PHE A 103 11.76 -7.78 -11.56
CA PHE A 103 12.25 -9.05 -12.11
C PHE A 103 12.49 -10.07 -10.99
N ASP A 104 12.16 -11.33 -11.26
CA ASP A 104 12.40 -12.41 -10.30
C ASP A 104 13.90 -12.59 -10.05
N GLY A 105 14.27 -12.81 -8.79
CA GLY A 105 15.66 -12.88 -8.35
C GLY A 105 16.42 -11.55 -8.30
N SER A 106 15.81 -10.42 -8.70
CA SER A 106 16.43 -9.10 -8.55
C SER A 106 16.39 -8.63 -7.09
N SER A 107 17.51 -8.09 -6.61
CA SER A 107 17.59 -7.43 -5.30
C SER A 107 17.06 -6.00 -5.32
N ASN A 108 16.80 -5.43 -6.50
CA ASN A 108 16.36 -4.05 -6.64
C ASN A 108 14.84 -3.96 -6.53
N ALA A 109 14.38 -3.34 -5.45
CA ALA A 109 13.01 -2.93 -5.30
C ALA A 109 12.81 -1.55 -5.94
N TYR A 110 11.69 -1.39 -6.65
CA TYR A 110 11.31 -0.13 -7.26
C TYR A 110 10.11 0.47 -6.54
N PRO A 111 10.14 1.78 -6.23
CA PRO A 111 9.00 2.45 -5.62
C PRO A 111 7.84 2.54 -6.62
N LEU A 112 6.69 2.02 -6.23
CA LEU A 112 5.46 2.04 -6.99
C LEU A 112 4.36 2.64 -6.12
N GLU A 113 3.96 3.87 -6.44
CA GLU A 113 2.86 4.53 -5.75
C GLU A 113 1.54 3.81 -6.00
N ALA A 114 0.74 3.68 -4.95
CA ALA A 114 -0.61 3.16 -4.98
C ALA A 114 -1.58 4.18 -4.39
N ARG A 115 -2.69 4.44 -5.10
CA ARG A 115 -3.80 5.24 -4.60
C ARG A 115 -4.70 4.36 -3.76
N LEU A 116 -4.76 4.62 -2.46
CA LEU A 116 -5.67 3.92 -1.57
C LEU A 116 -7.09 4.44 -1.75
N LYS A 117 -8.04 3.53 -1.86
CA LYS A 117 -9.47 3.80 -1.94
C LYS A 117 -10.18 3.02 -0.86
N TYR A 118 -11.29 3.58 -0.40
CA TYR A 118 -12.17 2.92 0.54
C TYR A 118 -13.62 3.30 0.25
N ARG A 119 -14.53 2.45 0.70
CA ARG A 119 -15.97 2.71 0.72
C ARG A 119 -16.49 2.26 2.08
N GLU A 120 -17.24 3.13 2.72
CA GLU A 120 -18.03 2.80 3.90
C GLU A 120 -19.49 2.61 3.46
N ARG A 121 -20.12 1.55 3.97
CA ARG A 121 -21.55 1.28 3.81
C ARG A 121 -22.05 0.51 5.03
N GLU A 122 -23.08 1.04 5.69
CA GLU A 122 -23.77 0.38 6.81
C GLU A 122 -22.79 -0.04 7.94
N GLY A 123 -21.83 0.82 8.26
CA GLY A 123 -20.80 0.59 9.30
C GLY A 123 -19.67 -0.34 8.84
N LYS A 124 -19.68 -0.81 7.58
CA LYS A 124 -18.65 -1.68 7.03
C LYS A 124 -17.75 -0.92 6.08
N VAL A 125 -16.45 -1.00 6.31
CA VAL A 125 -15.43 -0.38 5.45
C VAL A 125 -14.78 -1.45 4.57
N THR A 126 -14.66 -1.12 3.30
CA THR A 126 -13.99 -1.94 2.29
C THR A 126 -12.90 -1.12 1.61
N PHE A 127 -11.69 -1.66 1.53
CA PHE A 127 -10.50 -1.04 0.93
C PHE A 127 -10.13 -1.68 -0.40
N TRP A 128 -9.51 -0.91 -1.28
CA TRP A 128 -8.79 -1.39 -2.47
C TRP A 128 -7.78 -0.31 -2.86
N TYR A 129 -6.83 -0.60 -3.76
CA TYR A 129 -5.87 0.42 -4.19
C TYR A 129 -5.53 0.32 -5.67
N GLU A 130 -5.30 1.44 -6.33
CA GLU A 130 -4.93 1.46 -7.75
C GLU A 130 -3.45 1.83 -7.92
N LEU A 131 -2.73 1.07 -8.73
CA LEU A 131 -1.33 1.36 -9.03
C LEU A 131 -1.21 2.62 -9.90
N ILE A 132 -0.36 3.56 -9.49
CA ILE A 132 -0.11 4.80 -10.21
C ILE A 132 1.05 4.56 -11.18
N ARG A 133 0.73 4.52 -12.48
CA ARG A 133 1.70 4.44 -13.58
C ARG A 133 2.73 3.29 -13.46
N PRO A 134 2.28 2.04 -13.30
CA PRO A 134 3.17 0.89 -13.22
C PRO A 134 4.04 0.73 -14.49
N ASP A 135 3.59 1.24 -15.64
CA ASP A 135 4.33 1.27 -16.90
C ASP A 135 5.67 2.01 -16.79
N ARG A 136 5.72 3.09 -16.01
CA ARG A 136 6.94 3.87 -15.79
C ARG A 136 7.94 3.10 -14.94
N VAL A 137 7.46 2.50 -13.85
CA VAL A 137 8.30 1.68 -12.96
C VAL A 137 8.92 0.52 -13.74
N PHE A 138 8.12 -0.15 -14.58
CA PHE A 138 8.60 -1.22 -15.44
C PHE A 138 9.68 -0.74 -16.43
N LYS A 139 9.46 0.39 -17.11
CA LYS A 139 10.45 0.97 -18.04
C LYS A 139 11.76 1.33 -17.35
N SER A 140 11.69 1.91 -16.14
CA SER A 140 12.89 2.20 -15.34
C SER A 140 13.64 0.92 -14.99
N ALA A 141 12.93 -0.10 -14.49
CA ALA A 141 13.55 -1.38 -14.16
C ALA A 141 14.23 -2.05 -15.36
N VAL A 142 13.58 -2.06 -16.53
CA VAL A 142 14.17 -2.57 -17.78
C VAL A 142 15.44 -1.80 -18.13
N THR A 143 15.40 -0.46 -18.04
CA THR A 143 16.54 0.39 -18.40
C THR A 143 17.73 0.13 -17.48
N ASP A 144 17.49 0.03 -16.18
CA ASP A 144 18.53 -0.24 -15.18
C ASP A 144 19.15 -1.62 -15.38
N GLU A 145 18.32 -2.64 -15.65
CA GLU A 145 18.81 -4.01 -15.86
C GLU A 145 19.62 -4.12 -17.15
N LEU A 146 19.15 -3.50 -18.25
CA LEU A 146 19.90 -3.45 -19.51
C LEU A 146 21.23 -2.71 -19.34
N THR A 147 21.25 -1.63 -18.56
CA THR A 147 22.48 -0.89 -18.24
C THR A 147 23.46 -1.78 -17.48
N ARG A 148 22.98 -2.49 -16.43
CA ARG A 148 23.79 -3.44 -15.67
C ARG A 148 24.34 -4.58 -16.56
N ILE A 149 23.50 -5.18 -17.40
CA ILE A 149 23.94 -6.25 -18.30
C ILE A 149 25.03 -5.74 -19.25
N LYS A 150 24.85 -4.54 -19.83
CA LYS A 150 25.84 -3.91 -20.70
C LYS A 150 27.17 -3.68 -19.98
N GLU A 151 27.13 -3.17 -18.75
CA GLU A 151 28.32 -2.88 -17.94
C GLU A 151 29.08 -4.15 -17.54
N ILE A 152 28.36 -5.19 -17.10
CA ILE A 152 28.97 -6.45 -16.64
C ILE A 152 29.51 -7.26 -17.81
N THR A 153 28.78 -7.31 -18.93
CA THR A 153 29.13 -8.19 -20.06
C THR A 153 29.97 -7.51 -21.13
N GLY A 154 29.95 -6.17 -21.19
CA GLY A 154 30.58 -5.39 -22.26
C GLY A 154 29.85 -5.46 -23.61
N PHE A 155 28.76 -6.22 -23.73
CA PHE A 155 28.02 -6.34 -24.99
C PHE A 155 27.07 -5.16 -25.22
N PRO A 156 26.97 -4.65 -26.46
CA PRO A 156 26.04 -3.59 -26.78
C PRO A 156 24.58 -4.08 -26.70
N VAL A 157 23.72 -3.28 -26.07
CA VAL A 157 22.27 -3.47 -26.09
C VAL A 157 21.72 -2.91 -27.40
N ILE A 158 21.01 -3.75 -28.15
CA ILE A 158 20.39 -3.39 -29.43
C ILE A 158 18.88 -3.25 -29.23
N SER A 159 18.34 -2.07 -29.48
CA SER A 159 16.89 -1.81 -29.45
C SER A 159 16.34 -1.73 -30.87
N GLY A 160 15.51 -2.71 -31.26
CA GLY A 160 14.79 -2.67 -32.53
C GLY A 160 13.68 -1.62 -32.54
N LYS A 161 13.37 -1.06 -33.71
CA LYS A 161 12.14 -0.29 -33.94
C LYS A 161 11.14 -1.20 -34.67
N PRO A 162 9.88 -1.28 -34.22
CA PRO A 162 8.84 -2.02 -34.93
C PRO A 162 8.52 -1.41 -36.29
#